data_AF-A0A1L3J8M0-F1
#
_entry.id   AF-A0A1L3J8M0-F1
#
_cell.length_a   1.000
_cell.length_b   1.000
_cell.length_c   1.000
_cell.angle_alpha   90.00
_cell.angle_beta   90.00
_cell.angle_gamma   90.00
#
_symmetry.space_group_name_H-M   'P 1'
#
loop_
_entity.id
_entity.type
_entity.pdbx_description
1 polymer ?
#
loop_
_entity_poly.entity_id
_entity_poly.type
_entity_poly.pdbx_seq_one_letter_code
_entity_poly.pdbx_strand_id
1 'polypeptide(L)'
;MINEIIDKAKQDQLKPDDVLTDLMNGNKRFTENKMHQRDYASQVGKTSGGQWPQAVVLGCIDSRVPVETIFDQGVGDIFVARVAGNFENTDILGSMEYSCKVAGSKLVMVLGHEGCGAVKAACDKVELGNITHLLSNIQPAVEATKTDGERSSKNDSFVSDVVENNVKLTLDRVREKSPILKEMEDNGEIKMLGGVYSISTGKVRLL
;
A
#
# COMPACT_ATOMS: atom_id res chain seq x y z
N MET A 1 10.16 5.73 24.43
CA MET A 1 10.14 6.63 23.27
C MET A 1 11.13 6.10 22.26
N ILE A 2 10.67 5.72 21.06
CA ILE A 2 11.54 5.24 19.97
C ILE A 2 12.23 6.44 19.34
N ASN A 3 13.55 6.38 19.31
CA ASN A 3 14.41 7.32 18.60
C ASN A 3 15.37 6.59 17.63
N GLU A 4 15.39 5.26 17.62
CA GLU A 4 16.14 4.47 16.66
C GLU A 4 15.49 4.56 15.29
N ILE A 5 16.33 4.53 14.25
CA ILE A 5 15.94 4.44 12.84
C ILE A 5 16.52 3.16 12.27
N ILE A 6 15.95 2.66 11.18
CA ILE A 6 16.55 1.58 10.42
C ILE A 6 17.79 2.13 9.71
N ASP A 7 18.94 1.48 9.93
CA ASP A 7 20.17 1.74 9.19
C ASP A 7 20.42 0.66 8.15
N LYS A 8 21.47 0.84 7.35
CA LYS A 8 21.83 -0.09 6.28
C LYS A 8 22.08 -1.51 6.79
N ALA A 9 22.85 -1.65 7.86
CA ALA A 9 23.24 -2.95 8.40
C ALA A 9 22.02 -3.74 8.89
N LYS A 10 21.05 -3.05 9.50
CA LYS A 10 19.78 -3.63 9.92
C LYS A 10 18.92 -4.01 8.71
N GLN A 11 18.76 -3.10 7.75
CA GLN A 11 17.95 -3.35 6.54
C GLN A 11 18.48 -4.53 5.72
N ASP A 12 19.80 -4.67 5.58
CA ASP A 12 20.45 -5.76 4.83
C ASP A 12 20.16 -7.15 5.44
N GLN A 13 19.84 -7.22 6.73
CA GLN A 13 19.52 -8.46 7.44
C GLN A 13 18.01 -8.79 7.46
N LEU A 14 17.15 -7.84 7.08
CA LEU A 14 15.70 -8.06 7.09
C LEU A 14 15.29 -9.04 6.00
N LYS A 15 14.44 -10.01 6.38
CA LYS A 15 13.73 -10.86 5.42
C LYS A 15 12.36 -10.26 5.12
N PRO A 16 11.79 -10.50 3.93
CA PRO A 16 10.47 -9.97 3.58
C PRO A 16 9.36 -10.30 4.60
N ASP A 17 9.37 -11.52 5.16
CA ASP A 17 8.38 -11.95 6.17
C ASP A 17 8.55 -11.26 7.52
N ASP A 18 9.78 -10.87 7.90
CA ASP A 18 10.03 -10.10 9.11
C ASP A 18 9.42 -8.69 8.98
N VAL A 19 9.58 -8.08 7.80
CA VAL A 19 9.00 -6.75 7.51
C VAL A 19 7.48 -6.80 7.50
N LEU A 20 6.89 -7.83 6.87
CA LEU A 20 5.44 -8.03 6.92
C LEU A 20 4.95 -8.18 8.37
N THR A 21 5.65 -8.98 9.17
CA THR A 21 5.33 -9.18 10.58
C THR A 21 5.40 -7.87 11.37
N ASP A 22 6.41 -7.02 11.13
CA ASP A 22 6.52 -5.71 11.77
C ASP A 22 5.34 -4.80 11.42
N LEU A 23 4.99 -4.67 10.14
CA LEU A 23 3.83 -3.86 9.72
C LEU A 23 2.54 -4.35 10.36
N MET A 24 2.26 -5.66 10.32
CA MET A 24 1.03 -6.21 10.90
C MET A 24 0.98 -6.07 12.43
N ASN A 25 2.12 -6.19 13.12
CA ASN A 25 2.21 -5.87 14.54
C ASN A 25 1.98 -4.39 14.81
N GLY A 26 2.44 -3.50 13.93
CA GLY A 26 2.16 -2.08 13.97
C GLY A 26 0.68 -1.76 13.82
N ASN A 27 -0.01 -2.40 12.87
CA ASN A 27 -1.45 -2.25 12.73
C ASN A 27 -2.22 -2.79 13.95
N LYS A 28 -1.76 -3.89 14.54
CA LYS A 28 -2.30 -4.37 15.81
C LYS A 28 -2.13 -3.31 16.92
N ARG A 29 -0.94 -2.72 17.08
CA ARG A 29 -0.70 -1.65 18.05
C ARG A 29 -1.60 -0.43 17.81
N PHE A 30 -1.80 -0.03 16.56
CA PHE A 30 -2.73 1.04 16.17
C PHE A 30 -4.14 0.74 16.65
N THR A 31 -4.69 -0.43 16.31
CA THR A 31 -6.08 -0.81 16.67
C THR A 31 -6.30 -1.04 18.17
N GLU A 32 -5.24 -1.37 18.92
CA GLU A 32 -5.29 -1.53 20.38
C GLU A 32 -4.98 -0.23 21.14
N ASN A 33 -4.73 0.89 20.45
CA ASN A 33 -4.29 2.15 21.04
C ASN A 33 -3.01 2.01 21.90
N LYS A 34 -2.05 1.22 21.41
CA LYS A 34 -0.75 0.91 22.04
C LYS A 34 0.43 1.26 21.12
N MET A 35 0.27 2.28 20.28
CA MET A 35 1.33 2.76 19.39
C MET A 35 2.56 3.23 20.17
N HIS A 36 3.72 3.14 19.55
CA HIS A 36 4.94 3.63 20.15
C HIS A 36 4.94 5.16 20.23
N GLN A 37 5.40 5.70 21.36
CA GLN A 37 5.79 7.11 21.42
C GLN A 37 7.09 7.30 20.62
N ARG A 38 7.13 8.26 19.70
CA ARG A 38 8.26 8.52 18.80
C ARG A 38 8.80 9.94 18.98
N ASP A 39 10.12 10.08 18.90
CA ASP A 39 10.78 11.38 18.82
C ASP A 39 11.04 11.73 17.35
N TYR A 40 10.05 12.32 16.68
CA TYR A 40 10.15 12.64 15.25
C TYR A 40 11.27 13.63 14.94
N ALA A 41 11.56 14.59 15.84
CA ALA A 41 12.64 15.55 15.63
C ALA A 41 14.00 14.85 15.58
N SER A 42 14.23 13.89 16.50
CA SER A 42 15.43 13.06 16.48
C SER A 42 15.50 12.18 15.23
N GLN A 43 14.39 11.55 14.82
CA GLN A 43 14.36 10.71 13.61
C GLN A 43 14.67 11.52 12.34
N VAL A 44 14.14 12.73 12.20
CA VAL A 44 14.49 13.65 11.09
C VAL A 44 15.99 13.95 11.07
N GLY A 45 16.56 14.27 12.24
CA GLY A 45 18.01 14.51 12.34
C GLY A 45 18.84 13.30 11.88
N LYS A 46 18.44 12.10 12.30
CA LYS A 46 19.15 10.84 11.98
C LYS A 46 18.99 10.38 10.53
N THR A 47 17.90 10.75 9.86
CA THR A 47 17.63 10.39 8.46
C THR A 47 18.13 11.43 7.45
N SER A 48 18.67 12.56 7.91
CA SER A 48 19.15 13.65 7.04
C SER A 48 20.29 13.26 6.09
N GLY A 49 21.12 12.28 6.47
CA GLY A 49 22.22 11.77 5.65
C GLY A 49 21.86 10.58 4.76
N GLY A 50 20.63 10.06 4.86
CA GLY A 50 20.18 8.86 4.16
C GLY A 50 19.03 8.15 4.87
N GLN A 51 18.35 7.27 4.13
CA GLN A 51 17.24 6.47 4.63
C GLN A 51 17.37 5.02 4.16
N TRP A 52 16.86 4.08 4.96
CA TRP A 52 16.87 2.65 4.65
C TRP A 52 15.50 2.01 4.90
N PRO A 53 14.46 2.42 4.16
CA PRO A 53 13.10 1.99 4.44
C PRO A 53 12.91 0.49 4.18
N GLN A 54 12.23 -0.20 5.08
CA GLN A 54 12.05 -1.66 5.00
C GLN A 54 10.99 -2.08 3.98
N ALA A 55 10.04 -1.21 3.66
CA ALA A 55 8.92 -1.51 2.75
C ALA A 55 8.56 -0.31 1.86
N VAL A 56 7.87 -0.60 0.76
CA VAL A 56 7.10 0.37 -0.03
C VAL A 56 5.62 -0.01 -0.02
N VAL A 57 4.76 0.96 0.29
CA VAL A 57 3.30 0.78 0.31
C VAL A 57 2.65 1.68 -0.73
N LEU A 58 1.94 1.09 -1.69
CA LEU A 58 1.05 1.78 -2.61
C LEU A 58 -0.36 1.85 -2.00
N GLY A 59 -0.79 3.03 -1.59
CA GLY A 59 -2.08 3.27 -0.95
C GLY A 59 -2.98 4.26 -1.70
N CYS A 60 -4.20 4.41 -1.21
CA CYS A 60 -5.13 5.43 -1.71
C CYS A 60 -4.79 6.82 -1.14
N ILE A 61 -5.16 7.90 -1.84
CA ILE A 61 -5.10 9.28 -1.30
C ILE A 61 -6.16 9.54 -0.21
N ASP A 62 -7.00 8.56 0.13
CA ASP A 62 -8.04 8.70 1.16
C ASP A 62 -7.43 9.16 2.49
N SER A 63 -7.88 10.32 2.98
CA SER A 63 -7.31 10.96 4.16
C SER A 63 -7.51 10.17 5.46
N ARG A 64 -8.39 9.17 5.45
CA ARG A 64 -8.65 8.27 6.58
C ARG A 64 -7.67 7.09 6.65
N VAL A 65 -6.75 6.98 5.68
CA VAL A 65 -5.74 5.92 5.59
C VAL A 65 -4.32 6.52 5.65
N PRO A 66 -3.90 7.08 6.81
CA PRO A 66 -2.52 7.52 7.01
C PRO A 66 -1.60 6.31 7.19
N VAL A 67 -0.97 5.86 6.11
CA VAL A 67 -0.25 4.57 6.00
C VAL A 67 0.78 4.36 7.12
N GLU A 68 1.63 5.35 7.37
CA GLU A 68 2.66 5.30 8.40
C GLU A 68 2.02 5.13 9.79
N THR A 69 0.97 5.89 10.07
CA THR A 69 0.25 5.84 11.36
C THR A 69 -0.46 4.50 11.57
N ILE A 70 -1.19 3.99 10.56
CA ILE A 70 -1.96 2.75 10.71
C ILE A 70 -1.06 1.51 10.83
N PHE A 71 0.21 1.61 10.45
CA PHE A 71 1.22 0.58 10.66
C PHE A 71 2.22 0.94 11.78
N ASP A 72 1.94 1.99 12.56
CA ASP A 72 2.80 2.50 13.62
C ASP A 72 4.29 2.57 13.20
N GLN A 73 4.55 3.19 12.06
CA GLN A 73 5.86 3.45 11.46
C GLN A 73 6.25 4.92 11.63
N GLY A 74 7.55 5.21 11.63
CA GLY A 74 8.11 6.54 11.80
C GLY A 74 8.83 7.08 10.56
N VAL A 75 9.58 8.16 10.76
CA VAL A 75 10.32 8.83 9.67
C VAL A 75 11.45 7.93 9.19
N GLY A 76 11.43 7.61 7.89
CA GLY A 76 12.44 6.77 7.23
C GLY A 76 12.19 5.27 7.33
N ASP A 77 11.13 4.83 8.01
CA ASP A 77 10.84 3.40 8.20
C ASP A 77 10.26 2.77 6.91
N ILE A 78 9.37 3.46 6.19
CA ILE A 78 8.74 2.97 4.94
C ILE A 78 8.65 4.06 3.86
N PHE A 79 8.61 3.65 2.59
CA PHE A 79 8.18 4.49 1.48
C PHE A 79 6.66 4.36 1.28
N VAL A 80 6.01 5.46 0.89
CA VAL A 80 4.58 5.49 0.63
C VAL A 80 4.30 6.21 -0.69
N ALA A 81 3.69 5.50 -1.64
CA ALA A 81 3.13 6.07 -2.86
C ALA A 81 1.60 6.13 -2.72
N ARG A 82 0.97 7.24 -3.16
CA ARG A 82 -0.49 7.42 -3.02
C ARG A 82 -1.13 7.91 -4.31
N VAL A 83 -2.18 7.23 -4.74
CA VAL A 83 -3.05 7.65 -5.85
C VAL A 83 -4.49 7.25 -5.55
N ALA A 84 -5.50 8.01 -5.99
CA ALA A 84 -6.89 7.64 -5.71
C ALA A 84 -7.21 6.28 -6.34
N GLY A 85 -7.64 5.31 -5.54
CA GLY A 85 -7.87 3.94 -6.01
C GLY A 85 -6.61 3.08 -6.16
N ASN A 86 -5.45 3.51 -5.61
CA ASN A 86 -4.25 2.69 -5.39
C ASN A 86 -3.80 1.79 -6.57
N PHE A 87 -3.96 2.28 -7.80
CA PHE A 87 -3.49 1.63 -9.02
C PHE A 87 -2.04 2.03 -9.34
N GLU A 88 -1.38 1.29 -10.21
CA GLU A 88 -0.03 1.58 -10.67
C GLU A 88 -0.02 2.37 -11.99
N ASN A 89 0.96 3.26 -12.15
CA ASN A 89 1.31 3.91 -13.41
C ASN A 89 2.84 3.93 -13.55
N THR A 90 3.38 4.52 -14.61
CA THR A 90 4.83 4.55 -14.85
C THR A 90 5.61 5.16 -13.69
N ASP A 91 5.15 6.28 -13.13
CA ASP A 91 5.84 6.97 -12.02
C ASP A 91 5.79 6.16 -10.72
N ILE A 92 4.67 5.50 -10.44
CA ILE A 92 4.50 4.63 -9.28
C ILE A 92 5.38 3.38 -9.42
N LEU A 93 5.40 2.74 -10.59
CA LEU A 93 6.26 1.59 -10.85
C LEU A 93 7.74 1.95 -10.69
N GLY A 94 8.18 3.07 -11.29
CA GLY A 94 9.55 3.56 -11.14
C GLY A 94 9.90 3.88 -9.68
N SER A 95 8.95 4.43 -8.91
CA SER A 95 9.12 4.67 -7.47
C SER A 95 9.28 3.37 -6.69
N MET A 96 8.47 2.35 -6.99
CA MET A 96 8.57 1.03 -6.36
C MET A 96 9.88 0.31 -6.71
N GLU A 97 10.30 0.36 -7.97
CA GLU A 97 11.59 -0.15 -8.43
C GLU A 97 12.75 0.52 -7.70
N TYR A 98 12.70 1.85 -7.55
CA TYR A 98 13.70 2.58 -6.77
C TYR A 98 13.70 2.11 -5.31
N SER A 99 12.53 2.04 -4.67
CA SER A 99 12.41 1.61 -3.26
C SER A 99 13.03 0.23 -3.03
N CYS A 100 12.79 -0.73 -3.92
CA CYS A 100 13.30 -2.08 -3.77
C CYS A 100 14.73 -2.22 -4.29
N LYS A 101 14.97 -1.95 -5.58
CA LYS A 101 16.25 -2.27 -6.24
C LYS A 101 17.38 -1.33 -5.85
N VAL A 102 17.07 -0.05 -5.60
CA VAL A 102 18.09 0.97 -5.27
C VAL A 102 18.19 1.18 -3.77
N ALA A 103 17.06 1.36 -3.08
CA ALA A 103 17.02 1.68 -1.65
C ALA A 103 16.93 0.44 -0.74
N GLY A 104 16.71 -0.76 -1.28
CA GLY A 104 16.84 -2.03 -0.54
C GLY A 104 15.61 -2.48 0.24
N SER A 105 14.43 -1.88 0.05
CA SER A 105 13.18 -2.32 0.69
C SER A 105 12.86 -3.77 0.35
N LYS A 106 12.40 -4.53 1.36
CA LYS A 106 12.17 -5.98 1.30
C LYS A 106 10.71 -6.36 1.07
N LEU A 107 9.79 -5.40 1.15
CA LEU A 107 8.36 -5.65 1.04
C LEU A 107 7.68 -4.61 0.14
N VAL A 108 6.83 -5.09 -0.76
CA VAL A 108 5.86 -4.30 -1.51
C VAL A 108 4.46 -4.63 -0.99
N MET A 109 3.70 -3.62 -0.61
CA MET A 109 2.29 -3.79 -0.26
C MET A 109 1.39 -2.89 -1.11
N VAL A 110 0.39 -3.46 -1.77
CA VAL A 110 -0.72 -2.69 -2.34
C VAL A 110 -1.86 -2.69 -1.33
N LEU A 111 -2.22 -1.51 -0.82
CA LEU A 111 -3.20 -1.35 0.25
C LEU A 111 -4.47 -0.64 -0.26
N GLY A 112 -5.52 -1.44 -0.46
CA GLY A 112 -6.88 -0.96 -0.66
C GLY A 112 -7.56 -0.61 0.67
N HIS A 113 -8.78 -0.09 0.61
CA HIS A 113 -9.56 0.19 1.80
C HIS A 113 -11.08 0.13 1.55
N GLU A 114 -11.82 -0.15 2.61
CA GLU A 114 -13.29 -0.13 2.58
C GLU A 114 -13.83 1.24 2.13
N GLY A 115 -14.91 1.21 1.35
CA GLY A 115 -15.63 2.42 0.95
C GLY A 115 -14.81 3.40 0.10
N CYS A 116 -13.85 2.90 -0.69
CA CYS A 116 -13.01 3.75 -1.55
C CYS A 116 -13.83 4.59 -2.54
N GLY A 117 -13.69 5.92 -2.46
CA GLY A 117 -14.43 6.85 -3.30
C GLY A 117 -14.11 6.71 -4.79
N ALA A 118 -12.85 6.46 -5.14
CA ALA A 118 -12.46 6.22 -6.54
C ALA A 118 -13.06 4.92 -7.07
N VAL A 119 -13.07 3.85 -6.27
CA VAL A 119 -13.73 2.59 -6.66
C VAL A 119 -15.23 2.77 -6.82
N LYS A 120 -15.90 3.47 -5.88
CA LYS A 120 -17.33 3.80 -6.00
C LYS A 120 -17.64 4.59 -7.28
N ALA A 121 -16.83 5.61 -7.58
CA ALA A 121 -16.99 6.42 -8.79
C ALA A 121 -16.75 5.62 -10.07
N ALA A 122 -15.82 4.65 -10.06
CA ALA A 122 -15.62 3.72 -11.18
C ALA A 122 -16.83 2.79 -11.37
N CYS A 123 -17.38 2.24 -10.28
CA CYS A 123 -18.62 1.45 -10.34
C CYS A 123 -19.79 2.23 -10.95
N ASP A 124 -19.88 3.54 -10.66
CA ASP A 124 -20.91 4.43 -11.18
C ASP A 124 -20.59 5.01 -12.57
N LYS A 125 -19.44 4.67 -13.15
CA LYS A 125 -18.97 5.16 -14.46
C LYS A 125 -18.97 6.70 -14.54
N VAL A 126 -18.49 7.36 -13.49
CA VAL A 126 -18.39 8.82 -13.46
C VAL A 126 -17.43 9.31 -14.55
N GLU A 127 -17.85 10.31 -15.31
CA GLU A 127 -17.01 11.01 -16.30
C GLU A 127 -16.84 12.47 -15.88
N LEU A 128 -15.62 12.89 -15.54
CA LEU A 128 -15.32 14.25 -15.09
C LEU A 128 -13.83 14.61 -15.25
N GLY A 129 -13.46 15.27 -16.35
CA GLY A 129 -12.09 15.75 -16.58
C GLY A 129 -11.04 14.65 -16.39
N ASN A 130 -9.96 14.94 -15.65
CA ASN A 130 -8.90 13.97 -15.36
C ASN A 130 -9.36 12.78 -14.49
N ILE A 131 -10.51 12.89 -13.79
CA ILE A 131 -11.06 11.80 -13.00
C ILE A 131 -11.45 10.64 -13.94
N THR A 132 -11.94 10.91 -15.15
CA THR A 132 -12.29 9.85 -16.11
C THR A 132 -11.08 8.94 -16.40
N HIS A 133 -9.91 9.53 -16.65
CA HIS A 133 -8.68 8.78 -16.87
C HIS A 133 -8.24 8.03 -15.61
N LEU A 134 -8.37 8.64 -14.44
CA LEU A 134 -8.07 7.97 -13.17
C LEU A 134 -8.93 6.71 -13.01
N LEU A 135 -10.25 6.82 -13.22
CA LEU A 135 -11.20 5.73 -13.05
C LEU A 135 -11.01 4.61 -14.10
N SER A 136 -10.52 4.93 -15.29
CA SER A 136 -10.22 3.90 -16.31
C SER A 136 -9.15 2.90 -15.84
N ASN A 137 -8.29 3.28 -14.89
CA ASN A 137 -7.31 2.35 -14.30
C ASN A 137 -7.93 1.37 -13.29
N ILE A 138 -9.12 1.69 -12.76
CA ILE A 138 -9.87 0.87 -11.80
C ILE A 138 -10.95 0.03 -12.53
N GLN A 139 -11.41 0.50 -13.68
CA GLN A 139 -12.47 -0.13 -14.48
C GLN A 139 -12.25 -1.65 -14.74
N PRO A 140 -11.02 -2.15 -15.00
CA PRO A 140 -10.80 -3.60 -15.15
C PRO A 140 -11.22 -4.41 -13.91
N ALA A 141 -11.05 -3.86 -12.69
CA ALA A 141 -11.49 -4.50 -11.46
C ALA A 141 -13.02 -4.51 -11.34
N VAL A 142 -13.69 -3.43 -11.77
CA VAL A 142 -15.16 -3.36 -11.85
C VAL A 142 -15.69 -4.44 -12.78
N GLU A 143 -15.04 -4.63 -13.93
CA GLU A 143 -15.43 -5.59 -14.97
C GLU A 143 -15.22 -7.04 -14.54
N ALA A 144 -14.06 -7.33 -13.93
CA ALA A 144 -13.71 -8.66 -13.41
C ALA A 144 -14.59 -9.10 -12.23
N THR A 145 -15.19 -8.15 -11.52
CA THR A 145 -16.05 -8.44 -10.36
C THR A 145 -17.43 -8.91 -10.80
N LYS A 146 -17.80 -10.12 -10.40
CA LYS A 146 -19.11 -10.73 -10.65
C LYS A 146 -20.07 -10.40 -9.50
N THR A 147 -21.32 -10.14 -9.82
CA THR A 147 -22.41 -10.01 -8.84
C THR A 147 -23.74 -10.30 -9.52
N ASP A 148 -24.67 -10.90 -8.78
CA ASP A 148 -26.07 -11.06 -9.20
C ASP A 148 -26.92 -9.80 -8.92
N GLY A 149 -26.36 -8.84 -8.17
CA GLY A 149 -27.02 -7.60 -7.76
C GLY A 149 -26.66 -6.39 -8.62
N GLU A 150 -26.97 -5.20 -8.09
CA GLU A 150 -26.66 -3.92 -8.75
C GLU A 150 -25.15 -3.72 -8.87
N ARG A 151 -24.67 -3.37 -10.07
CA ARG A 151 -23.27 -3.02 -10.34
C ARG A 151 -23.07 -1.51 -10.24
N SER A 152 -23.27 -0.97 -9.04
CA SER A 152 -23.10 0.46 -8.73
C SER A 152 -22.58 0.66 -7.32
N SER A 153 -22.26 1.90 -6.96
CA SER A 153 -21.80 2.28 -5.62
C SER A 153 -22.82 2.07 -4.50
N LYS A 154 -24.09 1.80 -4.84
CA LYS A 154 -25.17 1.50 -3.89
C LYS A 154 -25.11 0.08 -3.34
N ASN A 155 -24.38 -0.81 -3.99
CA ASN A 155 -24.19 -2.17 -3.55
C ASN A 155 -22.83 -2.30 -2.84
N ASP A 156 -22.84 -2.14 -1.51
CA ASP A 156 -21.60 -2.16 -0.72
C ASP A 156 -20.84 -3.48 -0.83
N SER A 157 -21.54 -4.62 -1.00
CA SER A 157 -20.88 -5.93 -1.21
C SER A 157 -20.11 -5.93 -2.53
N PHE A 158 -20.75 -5.49 -3.62
CA PHE A 158 -20.09 -5.39 -4.92
C PHE A 158 -18.88 -4.44 -4.85
N VAL A 159 -19.03 -3.27 -4.22
CA VAL A 159 -17.91 -2.33 -4.06
C VAL A 159 -16.77 -2.96 -3.25
N SER A 160 -17.06 -3.71 -2.19
CA SER A 160 -16.05 -4.42 -1.40
C SER A 160 -15.28 -5.44 -2.25
N ASP A 161 -15.98 -6.22 -3.08
CA ASP A 161 -15.36 -7.18 -3.98
C ASP A 161 -14.52 -6.50 -5.06
N VAL A 162 -14.97 -5.35 -5.58
CA VAL A 162 -14.19 -4.53 -6.53
C VAL A 162 -12.92 -3.99 -5.87
N VAL A 163 -12.97 -3.56 -4.59
CA VAL A 163 -11.78 -3.11 -3.86
C VAL A 163 -10.74 -4.22 -3.79
N GLU A 164 -11.14 -5.44 -3.42
CA GLU A 164 -10.22 -6.58 -3.38
C GLU A 164 -9.64 -6.93 -4.74
N ASN A 165 -10.49 -6.97 -5.78
CA ASN A 165 -10.05 -7.26 -7.13
C ASN A 165 -9.13 -6.15 -7.67
N ASN A 166 -9.35 -4.90 -7.29
CA ASN A 166 -8.48 -3.81 -7.67
C ASN A 166 -7.08 -3.96 -7.05
N VAL A 167 -6.97 -4.39 -5.79
CA VAL A 167 -5.67 -4.68 -5.16
C VAL A 167 -4.97 -5.84 -5.87
N LYS A 168 -5.69 -6.95 -6.11
CA LYS A 168 -5.15 -8.15 -6.77
C LYS A 168 -4.66 -7.84 -8.19
N LEU A 169 -5.49 -7.20 -9.01
CA LEU A 169 -5.13 -6.82 -10.38
C LEU A 169 -4.01 -5.78 -10.42
N THR A 170 -3.92 -4.87 -9.44
CA THR A 170 -2.78 -3.95 -9.35
C THR A 170 -1.49 -4.72 -9.10
N LEU A 171 -1.47 -5.70 -8.19
CA LEU A 171 -0.29 -6.55 -7.96
C LEU A 171 0.10 -7.34 -9.20
N ASP A 172 -0.88 -7.90 -9.92
CA ASP A 172 -0.63 -8.65 -11.15
C ASP A 172 0.01 -7.74 -12.21
N ARG A 173 -0.50 -6.50 -12.36
CA ARG A 173 0.09 -5.53 -13.28
C ARG A 173 1.46 -5.02 -12.83
N VAL A 174 1.73 -4.92 -11.53
CA VAL A 174 3.08 -4.62 -11.03
C VAL A 174 4.06 -5.72 -11.45
N ARG A 175 3.68 -6.99 -11.29
CA ARG A 175 4.48 -8.15 -11.75
C ARG A 175 4.66 -8.19 -13.26
N GLU A 176 3.63 -7.83 -14.01
CA GLU A 176 3.65 -7.83 -15.47
C GLU A 176 4.52 -6.68 -16.03
N LYS A 177 4.37 -5.48 -15.48
CA LYS A 177 4.97 -4.25 -16.02
C LYS A 177 6.33 -3.91 -15.43
N SER A 178 6.74 -4.55 -14.34
CA SER A 178 8.06 -4.39 -13.75
C SER A 178 8.82 -5.73 -13.72
N PRO A 179 9.62 -6.03 -14.76
CA PRO A 179 10.53 -7.18 -14.75
C PRO A 179 11.50 -7.15 -13.55
N ILE A 180 11.91 -5.96 -13.10
CA ILE A 180 12.83 -5.79 -11.96
C ILE A 180 12.19 -6.30 -10.67
N LEU A 181 10.98 -5.83 -10.34
CA LEU A 181 10.30 -6.26 -9.12
C LEU A 181 9.92 -7.74 -9.19
N LYS A 182 9.54 -8.22 -10.38
CA LYS A 182 9.23 -9.64 -10.60
C LYS A 182 10.45 -10.54 -10.36
N GLU A 183 11.61 -10.18 -10.92
CA GLU A 183 12.86 -10.93 -10.71
C GLU A 183 13.25 -10.94 -9.23
N MET A 184 13.17 -9.79 -8.54
CA MET A 184 13.47 -9.72 -7.10
C MET A 184 12.50 -10.57 -6.26
N GLU A 185 11.23 -10.62 -6.62
CA GLU A 185 10.25 -11.49 -5.95
C GLU A 185 10.55 -12.98 -6.21
N ASP A 186 10.88 -13.36 -7.45
CA ASP A 186 11.22 -14.73 -7.82
C ASP A 186 12.49 -15.24 -7.10
N ASN A 187 13.44 -14.33 -6.87
CA ASN A 187 14.66 -14.61 -6.09
C ASN A 187 14.42 -14.62 -4.57
N GLY A 188 13.23 -14.25 -4.09
CA GLY A 188 12.92 -14.12 -2.68
C GLY A 188 13.59 -12.93 -1.98
N GLU A 189 14.11 -11.96 -2.75
CA GLU A 189 14.72 -10.72 -2.24
C GLU A 189 13.66 -9.77 -1.68
N ILE A 190 12.47 -9.78 -2.29
CA ILE A 190 11.29 -9.05 -1.83
C ILE A 190 10.08 -9.97 -1.78
N LYS A 191 9.03 -9.51 -1.11
CA LYS A 191 7.68 -10.11 -1.18
C LYS A 191 6.68 -9.05 -1.62
N MET A 192 5.78 -9.39 -2.53
CA MET A 192 4.69 -8.50 -2.95
C MET A 192 3.33 -9.07 -2.54
N LEU A 193 2.53 -8.29 -1.82
CA LEU A 193 1.22 -8.73 -1.34
C LEU A 193 0.20 -7.60 -1.20
N GLY A 194 -1.06 -8.00 -1.07
CA GLY A 194 -2.21 -7.10 -0.98
C GLY A 194 -2.78 -7.02 0.41
N GLY A 195 -3.37 -5.89 0.75
CA GLY A 195 -4.19 -5.75 1.95
C GLY A 195 -5.39 -4.86 1.72
N VAL A 196 -6.39 -4.99 2.59
CA VAL A 196 -7.53 -4.07 2.68
C VAL A 196 -7.62 -3.52 4.10
N TYR A 197 -7.57 -2.19 4.20
CA TYR A 197 -7.79 -1.47 5.44
C TYR A 197 -9.29 -1.26 5.69
N SER A 198 -9.74 -1.65 6.88
CA SER A 198 -11.10 -1.42 7.35
C SER A 198 -11.21 -0.04 7.98
N ILE A 199 -12.01 0.84 7.38
CA ILE A 199 -12.20 2.21 7.90
C ILE A 199 -12.92 2.18 9.25
N SER A 200 -13.81 1.21 9.45
CA SER A 200 -14.60 1.10 10.68
C SER A 200 -13.80 0.58 11.87
N THR A 201 -12.82 -0.30 11.64
CA THR A 201 -12.08 -0.98 12.72
C THR A 201 -10.61 -0.60 12.81
N GLY A 202 -10.05 0.04 11.78
CA GLY A 202 -8.62 0.31 11.67
C GLY A 202 -7.75 -0.91 11.34
N LYS A 203 -8.36 -2.09 11.16
CA LYS A 203 -7.62 -3.34 10.88
C LYS A 203 -7.25 -3.46 9.41
N VAL A 204 -6.05 -3.95 9.14
CA VAL A 204 -5.64 -4.42 7.83
C VAL A 204 -5.85 -5.93 7.75
N ARG A 205 -6.51 -6.40 6.68
CA ARG A 205 -6.61 -7.81 6.32
C ARG A 205 -5.78 -8.07 5.08
N LEU A 206 -4.92 -9.09 5.13
CA LEU A 206 -4.12 -9.52 3.97
C LEU A 206 -5.00 -10.28 2.96
N LEU A 207 -4.69 -10.15 1.67
CA LEU A 207 -5.34 -10.83 0.55
C LEU A 207 -4.53 -12.00 0.00
#